data_AF-A0A7C6LFA7-F1
#
_entry.id   AF-A0A7C6LFA7-F1
#
_cell.length_a   1.000
_cell.length_b   1.000
_cell.length_c   1.000
_cell.angle_alpha   90.00
_cell.angle_beta   90.00
_cell.angle_gamma   90.00
#
_symmetry.space_group_name_H-M   'P 1'
#
loop_
_entity.id
_entity.type
_entity.pdbx_description
1 polymer ?
#
loop_
_entity_poly.entity_id
_entity_poly.type
_entity_poly.pdbx_seq_one_letter_code
_entity_poly.pdbx_strand_id
1 'polypeptide(L)'
;MLRLHTPYGEACSIEGPSWPAGEAWRPGPSESLLRQLQLVYGIGPHTEERLRREGFSDLVALSRHPRFGAEARKVLQALEQGDLAALRQAGARDYELLSYFDSADLAVIDIETAGFRGWPVFLIGLGWQEDGSWRVRQYFARGFEEEKALLYLALDFLQRFSGLVSYNGRAFDEPFVAERLTYHRLERPHFLIHVDLYHEIRRLFREELPDFRLSTVAGHLLSCRRTADIPGERVPELYLRYMAEGEEESIMPVLRHNEADMVDLCRLFDLLTTGAGRSVA
;
A
#
# COMPACT_ATOMS: atom_id res chain seq x y z
N MET A 1 8.19 -5.01 -23.76
CA MET A 1 8.56 -6.09 -22.82
C MET A 1 10.05 -6.40 -23.00
N LEU A 2 10.86 -6.15 -21.97
CA LEU A 2 12.29 -6.44 -21.94
C LEU A 2 12.53 -7.77 -21.19
N ARG A 3 13.36 -8.65 -21.71
CA ARG A 3 13.76 -9.87 -20.98
C ARG A 3 14.96 -9.57 -20.08
N LEU A 4 14.86 -10.00 -18.82
CA LEU A 4 15.92 -9.87 -17.84
C LEU A 4 16.40 -11.27 -17.44
N HIS A 5 17.72 -11.42 -17.34
CA HIS A 5 18.35 -12.64 -16.88
C HIS A 5 18.69 -12.54 -15.39
N THR A 6 18.37 -13.60 -14.65
CA THR A 6 18.67 -13.74 -13.23
C THR A 6 19.43 -15.05 -12.98
N PRO A 7 19.99 -15.27 -11.79
CA PRO A 7 20.51 -16.58 -11.41
C PRO A 7 19.45 -17.72 -11.41
N TYR A 8 18.16 -17.38 -11.50
CA TYR A 8 17.04 -18.32 -11.43
C TYR A 8 16.28 -18.49 -12.75
N GLY A 9 16.80 -17.94 -13.86
CA GLY A 9 16.16 -17.98 -15.18
C GLY A 9 15.83 -16.59 -15.71
N GLU A 10 14.91 -16.54 -16.66
CA GLU A 10 14.41 -15.30 -17.27
C GLU A 10 13.08 -14.89 -16.65
N ALA A 11 12.83 -13.59 -16.63
CA ALA A 11 11.50 -13.02 -16.52
C ALA A 11 11.44 -11.71 -17.31
N CYS A 12 10.23 -11.25 -17.59
CA CYS A 12 10.01 -10.02 -18.34
C CYS A 12 9.86 -8.81 -17.43
N SER A 13 10.37 -7.67 -17.89
CA SER A 13 10.11 -6.36 -17.30
C SER A 13 9.40 -5.47 -18.33
N ILE A 14 8.38 -4.76 -17.87
CA ILE A 14 7.58 -3.85 -18.69
C ILE A 14 7.57 -2.52 -17.97
N GLU A 15 8.19 -1.50 -18.58
CA GLU A 15 8.10 -0.13 -18.09
C GLU A 15 6.70 0.40 -18.43
N GLY A 16 6.02 0.90 -17.41
CA GLY A 16 4.68 1.48 -17.50
C GLY A 16 4.71 3.00 -17.65
N PRO A 17 3.56 3.66 -17.46
CA PRO A 17 3.46 5.10 -17.56
C PRO A 17 4.23 5.83 -16.43
N SER A 18 4.51 7.11 -16.68
CA SER A 18 5.01 8.05 -15.68
C SER A 18 4.18 9.32 -15.72
N TRP A 19 3.90 9.89 -14.55
CA TRP A 19 3.13 11.12 -14.39
C TRP A 19 3.59 11.85 -13.12
N PRO A 20 3.35 13.17 -13.01
CA PRO A 20 3.71 13.92 -11.80
C PRO A 20 3.09 13.30 -10.55
N ALA A 21 3.90 13.16 -9.50
CA ALA A 21 3.42 12.72 -8.19
C ALA A 21 2.64 13.84 -7.49
N GLY A 22 1.80 13.45 -6.52
CA GLY A 22 1.19 14.37 -5.57
C GLY A 22 2.23 15.18 -4.78
N GLU A 23 1.75 16.19 -4.05
CA GLU A 23 2.61 17.05 -3.24
C GLU A 23 3.35 16.24 -2.16
N ALA A 24 4.69 16.29 -2.19
CA ALA A 24 5.51 15.63 -1.18
C ALA A 24 5.28 16.25 0.20
N TRP A 25 5.20 15.42 1.24
CA TRP A 25 5.18 15.89 2.62
C TRP A 25 6.57 15.77 3.25
N ARG A 26 6.79 16.55 4.31
CA ARG A 26 8.01 16.42 5.12
C ARG A 26 7.83 15.31 6.16
N PRO A 27 8.77 14.37 6.28
CA PRO A 27 8.71 13.34 7.31
C PRO A 27 8.70 13.93 8.73
N GLY A 28 7.85 13.39 9.59
CA GLY A 28 7.72 13.76 11.00
C GLY A 28 6.32 13.51 11.55
N PRO A 29 6.12 13.74 12.87
CA PRO A 29 4.82 13.59 13.49
C PRO A 29 3.78 14.50 12.82
N SER A 30 2.73 13.90 12.26
CA SER A 30 1.62 14.68 11.73
C SER A 30 0.81 15.39 12.82
N GLU A 31 0.16 16.49 12.46
CA GLU A 31 -0.78 17.17 13.35
C GLU A 31 -1.93 16.26 13.80
N SER A 32 -2.36 15.34 12.94
CA SER A 32 -3.38 14.33 13.27
C SER A 32 -2.92 13.45 14.44
N LEU A 33 -1.67 12.96 14.41
CA LEU A 33 -1.10 12.15 15.49
C LEU A 33 -0.99 12.96 16.79
N LEU A 34 -0.53 14.21 16.72
CA LEU A 34 -0.43 15.09 17.89
C LEU A 34 -1.80 15.36 18.55
N ARG A 35 -2.87 15.41 17.75
CA ARG A 35 -4.24 15.63 18.23
C ARG A 35 -4.93 14.35 18.73
N GLN A 36 -4.38 13.16 18.52
CA GLN A 36 -5.03 11.88 18.83
C GLN A 36 -4.87 11.50 20.30
N LEU A 37 -5.79 11.97 21.16
CA LEU A 37 -5.71 11.71 22.60
C LEU A 37 -5.86 10.23 22.96
N GLN A 38 -6.53 9.45 22.11
CA GLN A 38 -6.74 8.02 22.31
C GLN A 38 -5.45 7.18 22.22
N LEU A 39 -4.33 7.76 21.78
CA LEU A 39 -3.01 7.13 21.90
C LEU A 39 -2.56 6.98 23.36
N VAL A 40 -3.17 7.73 24.29
CA VAL A 40 -2.85 7.63 25.72
C VAL A 40 -3.71 6.55 26.36
N TYR A 41 -3.05 5.57 26.97
CA TYR A 41 -3.72 4.47 27.65
C TYR A 41 -4.78 4.96 28.65
N GLY A 42 -5.98 4.37 28.56
CA GLY A 42 -7.12 4.73 29.40
C GLY A 42 -7.97 5.89 28.85
N ILE A 43 -7.64 6.45 27.68
CA ILE A 43 -8.48 7.41 26.96
C ILE A 43 -9.21 6.69 25.82
N GLY A 44 -10.49 6.38 26.05
CA GLY A 44 -11.42 5.98 24.98
C GLY A 44 -12.25 7.16 24.45
N PRO A 45 -13.15 6.94 23.47
CA PRO A 45 -13.91 8.00 22.80
C PRO A 45 -14.65 8.96 23.74
N HIS A 46 -15.37 8.43 24.74
CA HIS A 46 -16.08 9.26 25.72
C HIS A 46 -15.15 10.09 26.61
N THR A 47 -13.97 9.55 26.93
CA THR A 47 -12.98 10.26 27.76
C THR A 47 -12.31 11.36 26.95
N GLU A 48 -11.97 11.09 25.69
CA GLU A 48 -11.47 12.10 24.76
C GLU A 48 -12.45 13.26 24.61
N GLU A 49 -13.73 12.98 24.37
CA GLU A 49 -14.75 14.02 24.21
C GLU A 49 -14.85 14.93 25.44
N ARG A 50 -14.81 14.34 26.65
CA ARG A 50 -14.78 15.10 27.91
C ARG A 50 -13.52 15.95 28.02
N LEU A 51 -12.34 15.39 27.74
CA LEU A 51 -11.06 16.11 27.81
C LEU A 51 -11.01 17.28 26.82
N ARG A 52 -11.56 17.12 25.61
CA ARG A 52 -11.67 18.20 24.62
C ARG A 52 -12.54 19.35 25.14
N ARG A 53 -13.68 19.06 25.80
CA ARG A 53 -14.50 20.08 26.46
C ARG A 53 -13.77 20.79 27.61
N GLU A 54 -12.87 20.09 28.28
CA GLU A 54 -12.00 20.64 29.33
C GLU A 54 -10.80 21.44 28.78
N GLY A 55 -10.66 21.55 27.45
CA GLY A 55 -9.64 22.36 26.78
C GLY A 55 -8.38 21.61 26.36
N PHE A 56 -8.34 20.28 26.50
CA PHE A 56 -7.22 19.47 26.02
C PHE A 56 -7.41 19.13 24.54
N SER A 57 -6.80 19.91 23.65
CA SER A 57 -6.91 19.75 22.19
C SER A 57 -5.99 18.67 21.60
N ASP A 58 -4.88 18.41 22.26
CA ASP A 58 -3.76 17.59 21.76
C ASP A 58 -2.95 16.99 22.92
N LEU A 59 -2.00 16.13 22.56
CA LEU A 59 -1.12 15.45 23.50
C LEU A 59 -0.23 16.42 24.29
N VAL A 60 0.15 17.56 23.71
CA VAL A 60 0.96 18.59 24.37
C VAL A 60 0.17 19.25 25.49
N ALA A 61 -1.08 19.64 25.25
CA ALA A 61 -1.98 20.14 26.29
C ALA A 61 -2.21 19.06 27.35
N LEU A 62 -2.50 17.82 26.91
CA LEU A 62 -2.79 16.69 27.79
C LEU A 62 -1.60 16.31 28.68
N SER A 63 -0.36 16.63 28.27
CA SER A 63 0.86 16.40 29.06
C SER A 63 0.82 17.07 30.44
N ARG A 64 -0.03 18.08 30.64
CA ARG A 64 -0.22 18.79 31.91
C ARG A 64 -1.38 18.24 32.75
N HIS A 65 -2.15 17.29 32.23
CA HIS A 65 -3.32 16.74 32.93
C HIS A 65 -2.90 15.90 34.15
N PRO A 66 -3.51 16.08 35.34
CA PRO A 66 -3.10 15.38 36.57
C PRO A 66 -3.10 13.85 36.48
N ARG A 67 -4.07 13.27 35.75
CA ARG A 67 -4.22 11.82 35.60
C ARG A 67 -3.51 11.24 34.37
N PHE A 68 -3.48 12.00 33.27
CA PHE A 68 -3.11 11.47 31.95
C PHE A 68 -1.77 12.03 31.45
N GLY A 69 -1.22 13.06 32.11
CA GLY A 69 -0.05 13.77 31.63
C GLY A 69 1.22 12.93 31.60
N ALA A 70 1.39 11.98 32.51
CA ALA A 70 2.55 11.08 32.51
C ALA A 70 2.57 10.18 31.27
N GLU A 71 1.44 9.54 30.94
CA GLU A 71 1.32 8.69 29.75
C GLU A 71 1.35 9.53 28.46
N ALA A 72 0.71 10.71 28.45
CA ALA A 72 0.80 11.64 27.31
C ALA A 72 2.24 12.06 27.00
N ARG A 73 3.09 12.30 28.02
CA ARG A 73 4.51 12.59 27.81
C ARG A 73 5.28 11.42 27.21
N LYS A 74 4.95 10.17 27.56
CA LYS A 74 5.56 8.99 26.92
C LYS A 74 5.20 8.91 25.44
N VAL A 75 3.94 9.13 25.09
CA VAL A 75 3.51 9.16 23.69
C VAL A 75 4.20 10.29 22.93
N LEU A 76 4.29 11.49 23.51
CA LEU A 76 5.03 12.61 22.90
C LEU A 76 6.50 12.29 22.67
N GLN A 77 7.16 11.62 23.62
CA GLN A 77 8.55 11.19 23.46
C GLN A 77 8.69 10.17 22.32
N ALA A 78 7.77 9.20 22.22
CA ALA A 78 7.75 8.25 21.11
C ALA A 78 7.53 8.96 19.75
N LEU A 79 6.65 9.97 19.72
CA LEU A 79 6.41 10.78 18.53
C LEU A 79 7.67 11.56 18.10
N GLU A 80 8.37 12.17 19.05
CA GLU A 80 9.61 12.92 18.81
C GLU A 80 10.75 12.02 18.34
N GLN A 81 10.85 10.82 18.89
CA GLN A 81 11.89 9.84 18.54
C GLN A 81 11.59 9.05 17.26
N GLY A 82 10.36 9.13 16.74
CA GLY A 82 9.91 8.28 15.64
C GLY A 82 9.86 6.79 16.01
N ASP A 83 9.55 6.47 17.27
CA ASP A 83 9.44 5.09 17.74
C ASP A 83 8.13 4.46 17.25
N LEU A 84 8.18 3.95 16.02
CA LEU A 84 7.02 3.35 15.35
C LEU A 84 6.46 2.14 16.13
N ALA A 85 7.31 1.40 16.86
CA ALA A 85 6.87 0.24 17.63
C ALA A 85 6.04 0.68 18.84
N ALA A 86 6.53 1.66 19.60
CA ALA A 86 5.79 2.24 20.72
C ALA A 86 4.48 2.89 20.27
N LEU A 87 4.49 3.60 19.13
CA LEU A 87 3.29 4.25 18.59
C LEU A 87 2.24 3.22 18.13
N ARG A 88 2.65 2.13 17.47
CA ARG A 88 1.73 1.01 17.15
C ARG A 88 1.13 0.39 18.40
N GLN A 89 1.95 0.17 19.43
CA GLN A 89 1.47 -0.37 20.71
C GLN A 89 0.48 0.58 21.39
N ALA A 90 0.66 1.89 21.23
CA ALA A 90 -0.27 2.92 21.69
C ALA A 90 -1.55 3.01 20.86
N GLY A 91 -1.63 2.32 19.71
CA GLY A 91 -2.81 2.26 18.85
C GLY A 91 -2.76 3.16 17.61
N ALA A 92 -1.60 3.74 17.28
CA ALA A 92 -1.42 4.45 16.01
C ALA A 92 -1.54 3.46 14.84
N ARG A 93 -2.29 3.85 13.81
CA ARG A 93 -2.48 3.03 12.61
C ARG A 93 -1.30 3.22 11.67
N ASP A 94 -0.96 2.19 10.91
CA ASP A 94 0.14 2.29 9.94
C ASP A 94 -0.08 3.44 8.94
N TYR A 95 -1.32 3.70 8.53
CA TYR A 95 -1.63 4.87 7.70
C TYR A 95 -1.21 6.21 8.33
N GLU A 96 -1.38 6.38 9.65
CA GLU A 96 -0.98 7.61 10.36
C GLU A 96 0.54 7.71 10.48
N LEU A 97 1.21 6.56 10.63
CA LEU A 97 2.65 6.44 10.73
C LEU A 97 3.38 6.67 9.40
N LEU A 98 2.69 6.68 8.25
CA LEU A 98 3.26 7.12 6.96
C LEU A 98 3.90 8.50 7.04
N SER A 99 3.40 9.36 7.93
CA SER A 99 3.95 10.69 8.12
C SER A 99 5.44 10.70 8.49
N TYR A 100 5.99 9.59 9.00
CA TYR A 100 7.42 9.44 9.31
C TYR A 100 8.31 9.05 8.12
N PHE A 101 7.73 8.80 6.95
CA PHE A 101 8.43 8.35 5.75
C PHE A 101 8.37 9.41 4.67
N ASP A 102 9.41 9.50 3.85
CA ASP A 102 9.31 10.23 2.58
C ASP A 102 8.49 9.39 1.59
N SER A 103 7.71 10.04 0.73
CA SER A 103 6.94 9.32 -0.30
C SER A 103 7.85 8.58 -1.28
N ALA A 104 9.08 9.05 -1.48
CA ALA A 104 10.10 8.38 -2.29
C ALA A 104 10.67 7.11 -1.63
N ASP A 105 10.52 6.94 -0.32
CA ASP A 105 10.97 5.75 0.42
C ASP A 105 9.93 4.62 0.42
N LEU A 106 8.79 4.83 -0.26
CA LEU A 106 7.66 3.90 -0.30
C LEU A 106 7.50 3.30 -1.69
N ALA A 107 7.19 2.00 -1.73
CA ALA A 107 6.76 1.32 -2.95
C ALA A 107 5.30 0.91 -2.85
N VAL A 108 4.57 1.04 -3.95
CA VAL A 108 3.24 0.49 -4.15
C VAL A 108 3.37 -0.86 -4.83
N ILE A 109 2.58 -1.85 -4.42
CA ILE A 109 2.55 -3.18 -5.02
C ILE A 109 1.13 -3.65 -5.30
N ASP A 110 0.98 -4.36 -6.41
CA ASP A 110 -0.18 -5.17 -6.77
C ASP A 110 0.31 -6.46 -7.47
N ILE A 111 -0.40 -7.57 -7.31
CA ILE A 111 0.01 -8.88 -7.88
C ILE A 111 -1.12 -9.56 -8.63
N GLU A 112 -0.77 -10.34 -9.65
CA GLU A 112 -1.69 -11.29 -10.27
C GLU A 112 -1.20 -12.73 -10.07
N THR A 113 -2.17 -13.59 -9.77
CA THR A 113 -1.94 -15.00 -9.48
C THR A 113 -2.70 -15.88 -10.45
N ALA A 114 -2.14 -17.04 -10.79
CA ALA A 114 -2.78 -17.96 -11.73
C ALA A 114 -3.98 -18.72 -11.14
N GLY A 115 -4.57 -18.28 -10.02
CA GLY A 115 -5.79 -18.84 -9.44
C GLY A 115 -5.77 -18.97 -7.92
N PHE A 116 -6.11 -20.16 -7.43
CA PHE A 116 -6.26 -20.44 -5.99
C PHE A 116 -4.92 -20.40 -5.22
N ARG A 117 -4.99 -20.37 -3.88
CA ARG A 117 -3.81 -20.47 -2.99
C ARG A 117 -2.87 -21.61 -3.42
N GLY A 118 -1.58 -21.32 -3.46
CA GLY A 118 -0.52 -22.24 -3.90
C GLY A 118 -0.20 -22.21 -5.39
N TRP A 119 -0.99 -21.50 -6.21
CA TRP A 119 -0.65 -21.28 -7.64
C TRP A 119 0.46 -20.22 -7.79
N PRO A 120 1.17 -20.19 -8.93
CA PRO A 120 2.24 -19.21 -9.14
C PRO A 120 1.75 -17.76 -9.20
N VAL A 121 2.57 -16.85 -8.68
CA VAL A 121 2.50 -15.42 -9.02
C VAL A 121 3.11 -15.24 -10.41
N PHE A 122 2.38 -14.64 -11.33
CA PHE A 122 2.87 -14.44 -12.70
C PHE A 122 3.03 -12.98 -13.09
N LEU A 123 2.49 -12.04 -12.29
CA LEU A 123 2.65 -10.62 -12.50
C LEU A 123 2.83 -9.92 -11.16
N ILE A 124 3.81 -9.03 -11.05
CA ILE A 124 3.94 -8.07 -9.96
C ILE A 124 4.06 -6.69 -10.56
N GLY A 125 3.07 -5.84 -10.29
CA GLY A 125 3.12 -4.41 -10.56
C GLY A 125 3.77 -3.68 -9.38
N LEU A 126 4.72 -2.80 -9.67
CA LEU A 126 5.38 -1.93 -8.69
C LEU A 126 5.25 -0.47 -9.11
N GLY A 127 4.91 0.38 -8.15
CA GLY A 127 4.81 1.83 -8.31
C GLY A 127 5.74 2.53 -7.33
N TRP A 128 6.45 3.56 -7.76
CA TRP A 128 7.28 4.37 -6.86
C TRP A 128 7.40 5.79 -7.37
N GLN A 129 7.80 6.70 -6.49
CA GLN A 129 8.10 8.07 -6.84
C GLN A 129 9.61 8.23 -7.10
N GLU A 130 9.96 8.83 -8.23
CA GLU A 130 11.34 9.18 -8.60
C GLU A 130 11.32 10.52 -9.34
N ASP A 131 12.18 11.45 -8.94
CA ASP A 131 12.28 12.80 -9.52
C ASP A 131 10.93 13.55 -9.58
N GLY A 132 10.12 13.43 -8.52
CA GLY A 132 8.80 14.09 -8.41
C GLY A 132 7.73 13.50 -9.33
N SER A 133 7.95 12.32 -9.90
CA SER A 133 6.99 11.62 -10.75
C SER A 133 6.77 10.20 -10.26
N TRP A 134 5.54 9.71 -10.39
CA TRP A 134 5.27 8.28 -10.33
C TRP A 134 5.91 7.58 -11.52
N ARG A 135 6.40 6.37 -11.25
CA ARG A 135 6.86 5.37 -12.21
C ARG A 135 6.12 4.08 -11.89
N VAL A 136 5.76 3.33 -12.93
CA VAL A 136 5.22 1.98 -12.80
C VAL A 136 6.10 1.01 -13.58
N ARG A 137 6.34 -0.16 -13.00
CA ARG A 137 6.98 -1.28 -13.66
C ARG A 137 6.24 -2.56 -13.34
N GLN A 138 6.09 -3.41 -14.33
CA GLN A 138 5.57 -4.76 -14.13
C GLN A 138 6.69 -5.78 -14.35
N TYR A 139 6.77 -6.79 -13.48
CA TYR A 139 7.54 -8.01 -13.69
C TYR A 139 6.58 -9.13 -14.05
N PHE A 140 6.82 -9.80 -15.18
CA PHE A 140 5.91 -10.76 -15.78
C PHE A 140 6.61 -12.10 -16.06
N ALA A 141 5.99 -13.20 -15.67
CA ALA A 141 6.43 -14.56 -15.91
C ALA A 141 5.57 -15.13 -17.04
N ARG A 142 6.21 -15.57 -18.12
CA ARG A 142 5.53 -16.14 -19.29
C ARG A 142 5.12 -17.59 -19.09
N GLY A 143 5.77 -18.25 -18.15
CA GLY A 143 5.53 -19.62 -17.74
C GLY A 143 5.79 -19.77 -16.25
N PHE A 144 5.29 -20.86 -15.67
CA PHE A 144 5.43 -21.13 -14.23
C PHE A 144 6.89 -21.28 -13.78
N GLU A 145 7.78 -21.71 -14.68
CA GLU A 145 9.22 -21.82 -14.45
C GLU A 145 9.90 -20.46 -14.21
N GLU A 146 9.29 -19.36 -14.67
CA GLU A 146 9.84 -18.01 -14.56
C GLU A 146 9.46 -17.30 -13.26
N GLU A 147 8.54 -17.87 -12.47
CA GLU A 147 8.07 -17.25 -11.23
C GLU A 147 9.24 -16.92 -10.28
N LYS A 148 10.22 -17.82 -10.13
CA LYS A 148 11.34 -17.58 -9.23
C LYS A 148 12.19 -16.38 -9.68
N ALA A 149 12.40 -16.23 -10.99
CA ALA A 149 13.13 -15.11 -11.56
C ALA A 149 12.33 -13.80 -11.39
N LEU A 150 11.01 -13.84 -11.61
CA LEU A 150 10.10 -12.72 -11.37
C LEU A 150 10.15 -12.27 -9.90
N LEU A 151 9.96 -13.20 -8.96
CA LEU A 151 9.99 -12.90 -7.52
C LEU A 151 11.34 -12.31 -7.13
N TYR A 152 12.44 -12.87 -7.61
CA TYR A 152 13.78 -12.35 -7.35
C TYR A 152 13.94 -10.90 -7.81
N LEU A 153 13.53 -10.57 -9.06
CA LEU A 153 13.63 -9.21 -9.59
C LEU A 153 12.76 -8.21 -8.81
N ALA A 154 11.54 -8.60 -8.47
CA ALA A 154 10.64 -7.76 -7.70
C ALA A 154 11.21 -7.48 -6.30
N LEU A 155 11.70 -8.52 -5.61
CA LEU A 155 12.29 -8.38 -4.28
C LEU A 155 13.57 -7.56 -4.28
N ASP A 156 14.49 -7.80 -5.22
CA ASP A 156 15.73 -7.04 -5.37
C ASP A 156 15.43 -5.54 -5.57
N PHE A 157 14.43 -5.23 -6.41
CA PHE A 157 14.00 -3.85 -6.60
C PHE A 157 13.39 -3.23 -5.33
N LEU A 158 12.58 -4.01 -4.60
CA LEU A 158 11.92 -3.56 -3.39
C LEU A 158 12.88 -3.27 -2.22
N GLN A 159 14.11 -3.80 -2.23
CA GLN A 159 15.12 -3.52 -1.19
C GLN A 159 15.51 -2.03 -1.08
N ARG A 160 15.19 -1.23 -2.10
CA ARG A 160 15.44 0.22 -2.12
C ARG A 160 14.48 1.00 -1.22
N PHE A 161 13.37 0.40 -0.83
CA PHE A 161 12.27 1.08 -0.12
C PHE A 161 12.18 0.61 1.33
N SER A 162 11.80 1.52 2.21
CA SER A 162 11.63 1.23 3.63
C SER A 162 10.19 0.87 4.00
N GLY A 163 9.23 1.21 3.13
CA GLY A 163 7.82 0.90 3.32
C GLY A 163 7.12 0.40 2.08
N LEU A 164 6.03 -0.32 2.30
CA LEU A 164 5.19 -0.92 1.27
C LEU A 164 3.76 -0.37 1.37
N VAL A 165 3.12 -0.17 0.23
CA VAL A 165 1.72 0.23 0.12
C VAL A 165 1.02 -0.78 -0.79
N SER A 166 -0.14 -1.26 -0.38
CA SER A 166 -0.95 -2.19 -1.17
C SER A 166 -2.43 -1.87 -1.06
N TYR A 167 -3.25 -2.56 -1.86
CA TYR A 167 -4.70 -2.52 -1.74
C TYR A 167 -5.25 -3.90 -1.37
N ASN A 168 -5.70 -4.07 -0.12
CA ASN A 168 -6.14 -5.34 0.44
C ASN A 168 -5.02 -6.42 0.49
N GLY A 169 -3.78 -6.03 0.21
CA GLY A 169 -2.63 -6.93 0.14
C GLY A 169 -2.25 -7.60 1.47
N ARG A 170 -2.60 -7.03 2.64
CA ARG A 170 -2.35 -7.72 3.92
C ARG A 170 -3.14 -9.01 4.06
N ALA A 171 -4.34 -9.05 3.48
CA ALA A 171 -5.21 -10.22 3.53
C ALA A 171 -4.97 -11.19 2.37
N PHE A 172 -4.45 -10.70 1.24
CA PHE A 172 -4.32 -11.46 -0.01
C PHE A 172 -2.86 -11.58 -0.46
N ASP A 173 -2.26 -10.49 -0.93
CA ASP A 173 -0.95 -10.49 -1.61
C ASP A 173 0.18 -10.96 -0.72
N GLU A 174 0.31 -10.39 0.48
CA GLU A 174 1.40 -10.67 1.42
C GLU A 174 1.39 -12.15 1.84
N PRO A 175 0.27 -12.75 2.31
CA PRO A 175 0.22 -14.18 2.59
C PRO A 175 0.58 -15.06 1.38
N PHE A 176 0.17 -14.66 0.18
CA PHE A 176 0.40 -15.44 -1.04
C PHE A 176 1.88 -15.38 -1.47
N VAL A 177 2.45 -14.18 -1.56
CA VAL A 177 3.88 -13.97 -1.84
C VAL A 177 4.73 -14.66 -0.77
N ALA A 178 4.38 -14.52 0.50
CA ALA A 178 5.03 -15.21 1.62
C ALA A 178 5.13 -16.74 1.43
N GLU A 179 4.08 -17.38 0.94
CA GLU A 179 4.05 -18.81 0.62
C GLU A 179 4.98 -19.12 -0.56
N ARG A 180 4.92 -18.34 -1.65
CA ARG A 180 5.74 -18.55 -2.85
C ARG A 180 7.23 -18.32 -2.59
N LEU A 181 7.58 -17.32 -1.78
CA LEU A 181 8.96 -17.10 -1.34
C LEU A 181 9.49 -18.27 -0.53
N THR A 182 8.64 -18.85 0.34
CA THR A 182 9.00 -20.05 1.12
C THR A 182 9.22 -21.25 0.20
N TYR A 183 8.32 -21.47 -0.77
CA TYR A 183 8.45 -22.51 -1.80
C TYR A 183 9.77 -22.40 -2.59
N HIS A 184 10.12 -21.19 -3.02
CA HIS A 184 11.33 -20.93 -3.80
C HIS A 184 12.61 -20.76 -2.98
N ARG A 185 12.52 -20.77 -1.65
CA ARG A 185 13.61 -20.49 -0.69
C ARG A 185 14.25 -19.12 -0.93
N LEU A 186 13.41 -18.10 -1.14
CA LEU A 186 13.81 -16.71 -1.22
C LEU A 186 13.55 -16.01 0.11
N GLU A 187 14.42 -15.08 0.47
CA GLU A 187 14.26 -14.28 1.68
C GLU A 187 13.15 -13.25 1.52
N ARG A 188 12.42 -12.97 2.60
CA ARG A 188 11.38 -11.94 2.58
C ARG A 188 12.01 -10.56 2.71
N PRO A 189 11.52 -9.56 1.97
CA PRO A 189 11.92 -8.18 2.19
C PRO A 189 11.43 -7.74 3.57
N HIS A 190 12.21 -6.89 4.23
CA HIS A 190 11.85 -6.31 5.51
C HIS A 190 11.46 -4.85 5.34
N PHE A 191 10.17 -4.55 5.54
CA PHE A 191 9.65 -3.19 5.53
C PHE A 191 9.39 -2.71 6.95
N LEU A 192 9.75 -1.46 7.23
CA LEU A 192 9.44 -0.78 8.50
C LEU A 192 7.95 -0.48 8.65
N ILE A 193 7.25 -0.39 7.51
CA ILE A 193 5.82 -0.13 7.44
C ILE A 193 5.20 -0.81 6.22
N HIS A 194 3.98 -1.30 6.39
CA HIS A 194 3.14 -1.76 5.29
C HIS A 194 1.78 -1.13 5.44
N VAL A 195 1.37 -0.27 4.51
CA VAL A 195 0.04 0.35 4.55
C VAL A 195 -0.88 -0.30 3.55
N ASP A 196 -1.98 -0.82 4.08
CA ASP A 196 -3.07 -1.32 3.27
C ASP A 196 -4.16 -0.25 3.14
N LEU A 197 -4.26 0.36 1.95
CA LEU A 197 -5.19 1.46 1.71
C LEU A 197 -6.65 1.02 1.75
N TYR A 198 -6.95 -0.27 1.57
CA TYR A 198 -8.32 -0.78 1.65
C TYR A 198 -8.94 -0.46 3.01
N HIS A 199 -8.20 -0.67 4.10
CA HIS A 199 -8.71 -0.44 5.45
C HIS A 199 -8.96 1.04 5.73
N GLU A 200 -8.09 1.92 5.23
CA GLU A 200 -8.24 3.36 5.43
C GLU A 200 -9.39 3.92 4.60
N ILE A 201 -9.50 3.54 3.33
CA ILE A 201 -10.60 3.95 2.45
C ILE A 201 -11.93 3.46 3.00
N ARG A 202 -12.02 2.20 3.41
CA ARG A 202 -13.24 1.65 4.00
C ARG A 202 -13.64 2.35 5.30
N ARG A 203 -12.66 2.87 6.06
CA ARG A 203 -12.93 3.64 7.27
C ARG A 203 -13.49 5.02 6.94
N LEU A 204 -12.91 5.70 5.96
CA LEU A 204 -13.29 7.06 5.58
C LEU A 204 -14.60 7.12 4.80
N PHE A 205 -14.81 6.19 3.87
CA PHE A 205 -15.89 6.27 2.86
C PHE A 205 -16.94 5.16 3.01
N ARG A 206 -17.09 4.59 4.22
CA ARG A 206 -17.99 3.45 4.47
C ARG A 206 -19.41 3.68 3.97
N GLU A 207 -19.94 4.86 4.23
CA GLU A 207 -21.33 5.22 3.97
C GLU A 207 -21.53 5.83 2.57
N GLU A 208 -20.44 6.05 1.82
CA GLU A 208 -20.45 6.77 0.53
C GLU A 208 -20.28 5.85 -0.67
N LEU A 209 -19.68 4.67 -0.49
CA LEU A 209 -19.32 3.75 -1.57
C LEU A 209 -20.15 2.46 -1.54
N PRO A 210 -20.56 1.93 -2.71
CA PRO A 210 -21.38 0.72 -2.79
C PRO A 210 -20.59 -0.56 -2.44
N ASP A 211 -19.31 -0.58 -2.77
CA ASP A 211 -18.34 -1.59 -2.34
C ASP A 211 -16.93 -0.99 -2.33
N PHE A 212 -15.95 -1.81 -1.92
CA PHE A 212 -14.55 -1.40 -1.77
C PHE A 212 -13.62 -2.17 -2.72
N ARG A 213 -14.11 -2.55 -3.90
CA ARG A 213 -13.20 -3.02 -4.99
C ARG A 213 -12.40 -1.82 -5.49
N LEU A 214 -11.13 -2.04 -5.86
CA LEU A 214 -10.24 -0.95 -6.27
C LEU A 214 -10.84 -0.11 -7.41
N SER A 215 -11.38 -0.77 -8.44
CA SER A 215 -12.05 -0.12 -9.58
C SER A 215 -13.26 0.72 -9.18
N THR A 216 -14.09 0.25 -8.24
CA THR A 216 -15.22 1.01 -7.69
C THR A 216 -14.72 2.26 -6.96
N VAL A 217 -13.76 2.09 -6.05
CA VAL A 217 -13.19 3.19 -5.27
C VAL A 217 -12.56 4.23 -6.18
N ALA A 218 -11.71 3.81 -7.12
CA ALA A 218 -11.07 4.69 -8.08
C ALA A 218 -12.09 5.45 -8.93
N GLY A 219 -13.13 4.77 -9.41
CA GLY A 219 -14.21 5.39 -10.20
C GLY A 219 -14.96 6.49 -9.45
N HIS A 220 -15.20 6.30 -8.15
CA HIS A 220 -15.89 7.28 -7.30
C HIS A 220 -14.98 8.41 -6.82
N LEU A 221 -13.75 8.10 -6.37
CA LEU A 221 -12.87 9.06 -5.72
C LEU A 221 -11.97 9.82 -6.70
N LEU A 222 -11.56 9.20 -7.81
CA LEU A 222 -10.69 9.83 -8.81
C LEU A 222 -11.47 10.41 -10.00
N SER A 223 -12.80 10.22 -10.03
CA SER A 223 -13.66 10.58 -11.17
C SER A 223 -13.18 10.00 -12.51
N CYS A 224 -12.37 8.94 -12.48
CA CYS A 224 -11.82 8.26 -13.65
C CYS A 224 -12.64 7.00 -13.92
N ARG A 225 -13.48 7.01 -14.95
CA ARG A 225 -14.17 5.78 -15.39
C ARG A 225 -13.27 4.99 -16.32
N ARG A 226 -12.88 3.77 -15.92
CA ARG A 226 -12.19 2.81 -16.80
C ARG A 226 -13.14 2.38 -17.92
N THR A 227 -12.72 2.51 -19.17
CA THR A 227 -13.56 2.25 -20.35
C THR A 227 -13.50 0.81 -20.85
N ALA A 228 -12.45 0.05 -20.50
CA ALA A 228 -12.28 -1.34 -20.90
C ALA A 228 -11.44 -2.06 -19.85
N ASP A 229 -12.10 -2.76 -18.94
CA ASP A 229 -11.46 -3.53 -17.89
C ASP A 229 -11.97 -4.97 -17.93
N ILE A 230 -11.09 -5.94 -17.68
CA ILE A 230 -11.52 -7.34 -17.52
C ILE A 230 -11.99 -7.53 -16.08
N PRO A 231 -13.01 -8.38 -15.83
CA PRO A 231 -13.28 -8.83 -14.47
C PRO A 231 -12.06 -9.56 -13.91
N GLY A 232 -11.60 -9.19 -12.71
CA GLY A 232 -10.41 -9.80 -12.08
C GLY A 232 -10.51 -11.33 -11.95
N GLU A 233 -11.72 -11.88 -11.78
CA GLU A 233 -11.97 -13.33 -11.79
C GLU A 233 -11.56 -14.05 -13.09
N ARG A 234 -11.42 -13.31 -14.20
CA ARG A 234 -10.98 -13.85 -15.50
C ARG A 234 -9.46 -13.80 -15.70
N VAL A 235 -8.72 -13.13 -14.82
CA VAL A 235 -7.26 -13.01 -14.92
C VAL A 235 -6.59 -14.40 -14.98
N PRO A 236 -6.91 -15.36 -14.09
CA PRO A 236 -6.34 -16.71 -14.17
C PRO A 236 -6.65 -17.44 -15.48
N GLU A 237 -7.90 -17.33 -15.97
CA GLU A 237 -8.35 -17.97 -17.22
C GLU A 237 -7.52 -17.50 -18.41
N LEU A 238 -7.32 -16.18 -18.52
CA LEU A 238 -6.58 -15.57 -19.62
C LEU A 238 -5.09 -15.92 -19.57
N TYR A 239 -4.48 -15.98 -18.38
CA TYR A 239 -3.10 -16.41 -18.24
C TYR A 239 -2.90 -17.88 -18.65
N LEU A 240 -3.82 -18.76 -18.24
CA LEU A 240 -3.74 -20.18 -18.63
C LEU A 240 -3.94 -20.37 -20.14
N ARG A 241 -4.84 -19.60 -20.75
CA ARG A 241 -5.02 -19.59 -22.19
C ARG A 241 -3.77 -19.12 -22.92
N TYR A 242 -3.15 -18.03 -22.45
CA TYR A 242 -1.87 -17.56 -22.96
C TYR A 242 -0.78 -18.65 -22.91
N MET A 243 -0.65 -19.38 -21.80
CA MET A 243 0.32 -20.47 -21.70
C MET A 243 0.02 -21.65 -22.63
N ALA A 244 -1.25 -21.93 -22.90
CA ALA A 244 -1.67 -23.03 -23.77
C ALA A 244 -1.50 -22.71 -25.26
N GLU A 245 -1.84 -21.49 -25.67
CA GLU A 245 -1.93 -21.08 -27.07
C GLU A 245 -0.70 -20.29 -27.54
N GLY A 246 0.05 -19.67 -26.61
CA GLY A 246 1.21 -18.83 -26.90
C GLY A 246 0.85 -17.47 -27.52
N GLU A 247 -0.44 -17.12 -27.57
CA GLU A 247 -0.93 -15.90 -28.20
C GLU A 247 -0.79 -14.69 -27.26
N GLU A 248 0.09 -13.76 -27.61
CA GLU A 248 0.32 -12.53 -26.84
C GLU A 248 -0.98 -11.70 -26.65
N GLU A 249 -1.89 -11.76 -27.62
CA GLU A 249 -3.20 -11.10 -27.55
C GLU A 249 -4.04 -11.57 -26.34
N SER A 250 -3.81 -12.78 -25.84
CA SER A 250 -4.52 -13.32 -24.67
C SER A 250 -4.05 -12.73 -23.35
N ILE A 251 -2.77 -12.32 -23.23
CA ILE A 251 -2.23 -11.78 -21.99
C ILE A 251 -2.32 -10.26 -21.90
N MET A 252 -2.36 -9.57 -23.04
CA MET A 252 -2.42 -8.10 -23.08
C MET A 252 -3.54 -7.47 -22.23
N PRO A 253 -4.76 -8.02 -22.15
CA PRO A 253 -5.80 -7.49 -21.26
C PRO A 253 -5.42 -7.56 -19.78
N VAL A 254 -4.71 -8.60 -19.35
CA VAL A 254 -4.25 -8.78 -17.96
C VAL A 254 -3.15 -7.78 -17.62
N LEU A 255 -2.16 -7.60 -18.50
CA LEU A 255 -1.09 -6.63 -18.31
C LEU A 255 -1.65 -5.20 -18.20
N ARG A 256 -2.62 -4.85 -19.05
CA ARG A 256 -3.30 -3.54 -19.01
C ARG A 256 -4.17 -3.37 -17.76
N HIS A 257 -4.80 -4.44 -17.28
CA HIS A 257 -5.60 -4.42 -16.05
C HIS A 257 -4.72 -4.06 -14.85
N ASN A 258 -3.64 -4.83 -14.62
CA ASN A 258 -2.71 -4.56 -13.52
C ASN A 258 -2.01 -3.19 -13.66
N GLU A 259 -1.66 -2.75 -14.87
CA GLU A 259 -1.11 -1.40 -15.07
C GLU A 259 -2.10 -0.32 -14.64
N ALA A 260 -3.38 -0.46 -15.01
CA ALA A 260 -4.42 0.47 -14.62
C ALA A 260 -4.72 0.41 -13.11
N ASP A 261 -4.71 -0.77 -12.49
CA ASP A 261 -4.81 -0.94 -11.03
C ASP A 261 -3.65 -0.23 -10.32
N MET A 262 -2.43 -0.38 -10.83
CA MET A 262 -1.25 0.32 -10.29
C MET A 262 -1.40 1.84 -10.39
N VAL A 263 -1.88 2.37 -11.52
CA VAL A 263 -2.13 3.82 -11.69
C VAL A 263 -3.20 4.30 -10.71
N ASP A 264 -4.31 3.58 -10.60
CA ASP A 264 -5.41 3.92 -9.70
C ASP A 264 -4.94 3.89 -8.24
N LEU A 265 -4.18 2.87 -7.86
CA LEU A 265 -3.66 2.71 -6.50
C LEU A 265 -2.68 3.83 -6.12
N CYS A 266 -1.75 4.18 -7.01
CA CYS A 266 -0.83 5.31 -6.80
C CYS A 266 -1.57 6.65 -6.68
N ARG A 267 -2.63 6.87 -7.49
CA ARG A 267 -3.45 8.08 -7.41
C ARG A 267 -4.29 8.15 -6.14
N LEU A 268 -4.85 7.01 -5.70
CA LEU A 268 -5.55 6.93 -4.43
C LEU A 268 -4.61 7.20 -3.26
N PHE A 269 -3.38 6.69 -3.32
CA PHE A 269 -2.35 7.01 -2.33
C PHE A 269 -2.13 8.52 -2.25
N ASP A 270 -1.89 9.20 -3.38
CA ASP A 270 -1.71 10.65 -3.42
C ASP A 270 -2.93 11.40 -2.89
N LEU A 271 -4.16 11.01 -3.29
CA LEU A 271 -5.40 11.64 -2.83
C LEU A 271 -5.53 11.62 -1.30
N LEU A 272 -5.16 10.49 -0.69
CA LEU A 272 -5.25 10.27 0.75
C LEU A 272 -4.16 11.05 1.50
N THR A 273 -2.94 11.09 0.98
CA THR A 273 -1.79 11.72 1.66
C THR A 273 -1.72 13.25 1.47
N THR A 274 -2.17 13.80 0.33
CA THR A 274 -2.10 15.24 0.00
C THR A 274 -3.24 16.11 0.58
N GLY A 275 -4.15 15.53 1.38
CA GLY A 275 -5.09 16.31 2.20
C GLY A 275 -6.50 16.50 1.63
N ALA A 276 -6.82 15.99 0.44
CA ALA A 276 -8.23 15.92 -0.01
C ALA A 276 -9.07 15.01 0.92
N GLY A 277 -8.45 13.99 1.53
CA GLY A 277 -9.06 13.13 2.56
C GLY A 277 -9.06 13.69 4.00
N ARG A 278 -8.43 14.85 4.25
CA ARG A 278 -8.36 15.45 5.60
C ARG A 278 -9.53 16.37 5.93
N SER A 279 -10.36 16.72 4.94
CA SER A 279 -11.48 17.66 5.14
C SER A 279 -12.83 16.99 5.44
N VAL A 280 -12.88 15.66 5.60
CA VAL A 280 -14.12 14.89 5.81
C VAL A 280 -14.15 14.14 7.16
N ALA A 281 -13.34 14.58 8.13
CA ALA A 281 -13.38 14.04 9.51
C ALA A 281 -13.64 15.15 10.54
#